data_AF-A0A3T0RRL0-F1
#
_entry.id   AF-A0A3T0RRL0-F1
#
_cell.length_a   1.000
_cell.length_b   1.000
_cell.length_c   1.000
_cell.angle_alpha   90.00
_cell.angle_beta   90.00
_cell.angle_gamma   90.00
#
_symmetry.space_group_name_H-M   'P 1'
#
loop_
_entity.id
_entity.type
_entity.pdbx_description
1 polymer ?
#
loop_
_entity_poly.entity_id
_entity_poly.type
_entity_poly.pdbx_seq_one_letter_code
_entity_poly.pdbx_strand_id
1 'polypeptide(L)'
;MKKTFNVSILVSILIATSSCAMIQKLTCNANTAKSTGARDATSGSINMPGLNSGNSCEGEYTNTQYQADYRQGFEEKKNQICQVSEITKMTQVSVDAGLTKADVEKKMGACVTMSSYSSLKSTMERTYMAGFCSTTRAESMGYKHGSDLANKAFEQNFAGCEAKWSSLKSAYDQAYNKASTQAHKNKQDLFVKSTGTSTFMLDQKNLSASCQIPADQSLVQVTVNNPNPSQTLVQGQWNYQYFDKDFAKIADDSGVDAVLLSPQSNKSFTKMTLPRNASFCRAEFAGVATGSNIK
;
A
#
# COMPACT_ATOMS: atom_id res chain seq x y z
N MET A 1 -9.36 47.06 -65.14
CA MET A 1 -8.25 47.50 -64.27
C MET A 1 -8.30 46.69 -62.98
N LYS A 2 -7.20 46.04 -62.61
CA LYS A 2 -7.05 45.25 -61.37
C LYS A 2 -7.04 46.19 -60.15
N LYS A 3 -7.68 45.76 -59.06
CA LYS A 3 -7.15 45.91 -57.70
C LYS A 3 -7.79 44.84 -56.81
N THR A 4 -6.97 43.86 -56.46
CA THR A 4 -7.13 42.93 -55.34
C THR A 4 -6.88 43.64 -54.02
N PHE A 5 -7.69 43.38 -53.01
CA PHE A 5 -7.25 43.24 -51.63
C PHE A 5 -8.02 42.08 -51.00
N ASN A 6 -7.28 41.27 -50.25
CA ASN A 6 -7.61 39.95 -49.74
C ASN A 6 -7.70 40.03 -48.21
N VAL A 7 -8.18 38.94 -47.56
CA VAL A 7 -8.07 38.64 -46.12
C VAL A 7 -9.14 39.32 -45.24
N SER A 8 -9.88 38.67 -44.35
CA SER A 8 -10.07 37.27 -43.97
C SER A 8 -11.22 37.23 -42.96
N ILE A 9 -11.93 36.11 -42.91
CA ILE A 9 -12.34 35.38 -41.69
C ILE A 9 -13.00 36.23 -40.59
N LEU A 10 -14.32 36.11 -40.50
CA LEU A 10 -15.04 36.14 -39.22
C LEU A 10 -16.20 35.14 -39.26
N VAL A 11 -15.84 33.86 -39.44
CA VAL A 11 -16.56 32.78 -38.78
C VAL A 11 -15.97 32.71 -37.38
N SER A 12 -16.81 32.91 -36.36
CA SER A 12 -16.85 32.14 -35.10
C SER A 12 -17.27 33.03 -33.91
N ILE A 13 -17.99 32.38 -32.99
CA ILE A 13 -18.23 32.76 -31.59
C ILE A 13 -19.48 33.61 -31.34
N LEU A 14 -20.65 33.07 -31.74
CA LEU A 14 -21.66 32.81 -30.71
C LEU A 14 -21.19 31.56 -29.92
N ILE A 15 -21.45 31.54 -28.61
CA ILE A 15 -21.07 30.52 -27.59
C ILE A 15 -19.76 30.86 -26.87
N ALA A 16 -19.88 31.49 -25.68
CA ALA A 16 -19.05 31.28 -24.47
C ALA A 16 -18.98 32.52 -23.52
N THR A 17 -20.03 33.33 -23.37
CA THR A 17 -20.05 34.39 -22.33
C THR A 17 -20.75 33.97 -21.02
N SER A 18 -21.13 32.71 -20.85
CA SER A 18 -21.83 32.21 -19.66
C SER A 18 -20.94 31.62 -18.55
N SER A 19 -19.61 31.76 -18.61
CA SER A 19 -18.69 31.01 -17.72
C SER A 19 -18.04 31.78 -16.57
N CYS A 20 -18.16 33.11 -16.44
CA CYS A 20 -17.57 33.84 -15.29
C CYS A 20 -18.61 34.31 -14.26
N ALA A 21 -19.75 34.84 -14.69
CA ALA A 21 -20.78 35.36 -13.77
C ALA A 21 -21.51 34.27 -12.97
N MET A 22 -21.68 33.08 -13.55
CA MET A 22 -22.34 31.94 -12.87
C MET A 22 -21.39 31.24 -11.88
N ILE A 23 -20.08 31.18 -12.17
CA ILE A 23 -19.06 30.67 -11.24
C ILE A 23 -18.89 31.63 -10.05
N GLN A 24 -18.90 32.95 -10.27
CA GLN A 24 -18.89 33.95 -9.20
C GLN A 24 -20.14 33.86 -8.29
N LYS A 25 -21.35 33.64 -8.84
CA LYS A 25 -22.57 33.43 -8.03
C LYS A 25 -22.52 32.16 -7.15
N LEU A 26 -21.86 31.09 -7.60
CA LEU A 26 -21.69 29.86 -6.81
C LEU A 26 -20.71 30.04 -5.63
N THR A 27 -19.73 30.93 -5.77
CA THR A 27 -18.73 31.22 -4.72
C THR A 27 -19.15 32.35 -3.75
N CYS A 28 -20.15 33.15 -4.12
CA CYS A 28 -20.53 34.38 -3.43
C CYS A 28 -21.94 34.33 -2.84
N ASN A 29 -22.14 33.49 -1.84
CA ASN A 29 -23.39 33.39 -1.09
C ASN A 29 -23.13 32.96 0.37
N ALA A 30 -24.17 33.09 1.21
CA ALA A 30 -24.13 32.76 2.62
C ALA A 30 -23.66 31.33 2.93
N ASN A 31 -24.09 30.35 2.13
CA ASN A 31 -23.72 28.94 2.36
C ASN A 31 -22.22 28.73 2.15
N THR A 32 -21.65 29.29 1.08
CA THR A 32 -20.22 29.19 0.79
C THR A 32 -19.39 29.92 1.86
N ALA A 33 -19.81 31.11 2.28
CA ALA A 33 -19.13 31.86 3.34
C ALA A 33 -19.13 31.09 4.67
N LYS A 34 -20.30 30.62 5.13
CA LYS A 34 -20.45 29.78 6.34
C LYS A 34 -19.62 28.50 6.27
N SER A 35 -19.68 27.80 5.14
CA SER A 35 -18.91 26.56 4.93
C SER A 35 -17.41 26.80 5.00
N THR A 36 -16.93 27.90 4.43
CA THR A 36 -15.51 28.30 4.49
C THR A 36 -15.09 28.60 5.92
N GLY A 37 -15.88 29.39 6.65
CA GLY A 37 -15.64 29.66 8.07
C GLY A 37 -15.60 28.39 8.92
N ALA A 38 -16.55 27.47 8.71
CA ALA A 38 -16.58 26.18 9.40
C ALA A 38 -15.37 25.30 9.08
N ARG A 39 -14.92 25.27 7.82
CA ARG A 39 -13.73 24.53 7.41
C ARG A 39 -12.47 25.07 8.07
N ASP A 40 -12.31 26.38 8.11
CA ASP A 40 -11.15 27.02 8.71
C ASP A 40 -11.11 26.77 10.24
N ALA A 41 -12.26 26.81 10.92
CA ALA A 41 -12.36 26.39 12.32
C ALA A 41 -11.96 24.92 12.51
N THR A 42 -12.43 24.02 11.65
CA THR A 42 -12.11 22.58 11.68
C THR A 42 -10.61 22.31 11.47
N SER A 43 -9.94 23.14 10.66
CA SER A 43 -8.49 23.05 10.43
C SER A 43 -7.65 23.55 11.61
N GLY A 44 -8.28 24.16 12.62
CA GLY A 44 -7.62 24.76 13.77
C GLY A 44 -7.06 26.16 13.53
N SER A 45 -7.60 26.89 12.55
CA SER A 45 -7.17 28.26 12.28
C SER A 45 -7.48 29.18 13.46
N ILE A 46 -6.49 29.94 13.94
CA ILE A 46 -6.64 30.89 15.06
C ILE A 46 -7.24 32.22 14.56
N ASN A 47 -6.81 32.68 13.38
CA ASN A 47 -7.01 34.07 12.92
C ASN A 47 -7.97 34.21 11.74
N MET A 48 -8.98 33.34 11.61
CA MET A 48 -10.01 33.43 10.55
C MET A 48 -9.45 33.81 9.16
N PRO A 49 -8.48 33.06 8.59
CA PRO A 49 -7.72 33.50 7.43
C PRO A 49 -8.59 33.77 6.20
N GLY A 50 -9.68 33.00 6.00
CA GLY A 50 -10.66 33.26 4.95
C GLY A 50 -11.42 34.60 5.06
N LEU A 51 -11.44 35.22 6.24
CA LEU A 51 -11.97 36.58 6.44
C LEU A 51 -11.08 37.65 5.80
N ASN A 52 -9.76 37.43 5.84
CA ASN A 52 -8.75 38.39 5.35
C ASN A 52 -8.47 38.26 3.86
N SER A 53 -8.81 37.11 3.24
CA SER A 53 -8.65 36.90 1.80
C SER A 53 -9.67 37.66 0.93
N GLY A 54 -10.60 38.41 1.55
CA GLY A 54 -11.32 39.50 0.89
C GLY A 54 -11.86 39.16 -0.49
N ASN A 55 -12.71 38.14 -0.60
CA ASN A 55 -13.47 37.95 -1.83
C ASN A 55 -14.56 39.03 -1.87
N SER A 56 -14.25 40.20 -2.43
CA SER A 56 -15.28 41.15 -2.82
C SER A 56 -16.06 40.53 -3.96
N CYS A 57 -17.12 39.82 -3.60
CA CYS A 57 -18.19 39.48 -4.49
C CYS A 57 -18.81 40.81 -4.96
N GLU A 58 -18.30 41.37 -6.05
CA GLU A 58 -18.87 42.59 -6.62
C GLU A 58 -20.31 42.29 -7.05
N GLY A 59 -21.30 42.82 -6.31
CA GLY A 59 -22.73 42.53 -6.51
C GLY A 59 -23.59 42.67 -5.23
N GLU A 60 -24.79 42.07 -5.26
CA GLU A 60 -25.82 42.13 -4.18
C GLU A 60 -25.37 41.52 -2.84
N TYR A 61 -24.35 40.64 -2.85
CA TYR A 61 -23.78 40.02 -1.66
C TYR A 61 -22.49 40.72 -1.28
N THR A 62 -22.63 41.74 -0.45
CA THR A 62 -21.54 42.65 -0.06
C THR A 62 -20.44 41.93 0.73
N ASN A 63 -19.22 42.47 0.69
CA ASN A 63 -18.10 41.99 1.53
C ASN A 63 -18.48 41.93 3.02
N THR A 64 -19.24 42.92 3.51
CA THR A 64 -19.74 42.95 4.89
C THR A 64 -20.65 41.76 5.21
N GLN A 65 -21.55 41.38 4.29
CA GLN A 65 -22.40 40.19 4.46
C GLN A 65 -21.59 38.90 4.41
N TYR A 66 -20.63 38.78 3.49
CA TYR A 66 -19.71 37.64 3.43
C TYR A 66 -18.96 37.46 4.75
N GLN A 67 -18.39 38.54 5.31
CA GLN A 67 -17.67 38.51 6.56
C GLN A 67 -18.55 38.09 7.75
N ALA A 68 -19.79 38.56 7.80
CA ALA A 68 -20.75 38.20 8.83
C ALA A 68 -21.10 36.69 8.78
N ASP A 69 -21.45 36.18 7.60
CA ASP A 69 -21.78 34.77 7.40
C ASP A 69 -20.57 33.85 7.62
N TYR A 70 -19.39 34.26 7.15
CA TYR A 70 -18.14 33.54 7.43
C TYR A 70 -17.88 33.44 8.93
N ARG A 71 -17.97 34.56 9.66
CA ARG A 71 -17.78 34.59 11.12
C ARG A 71 -18.80 33.71 11.81
N GLN A 72 -20.06 33.75 11.37
CA GLN A 72 -21.11 32.88 11.89
C GLN A 72 -20.71 31.41 11.75
N GLY A 73 -20.35 30.94 10.55
CA GLY A 73 -19.96 29.55 10.33
C GLY A 73 -18.71 29.14 11.11
N PHE A 74 -17.74 30.04 11.25
CA PHE A 74 -16.54 29.81 12.06
C PHE A 74 -16.87 29.64 13.55
N GLU A 75 -17.62 30.56 14.15
CA GLU A 75 -17.98 30.49 15.58
C GLU A 75 -18.94 29.34 15.89
N GLU A 76 -19.91 29.06 15.02
CA GLU A 76 -20.78 27.87 15.14
C GLU A 76 -19.95 26.59 15.18
N LYS A 77 -19.01 26.42 14.24
CA LYS A 77 -18.18 25.21 14.19
C LYS A 77 -17.18 25.16 15.33
N LYS A 78 -16.58 26.29 15.72
CA LYS A 78 -15.70 26.41 16.89
C LYS A 78 -16.41 25.96 18.16
N ASN A 79 -17.63 26.42 18.40
CA ASN A 79 -18.42 26.01 19.57
C ASN A 79 -18.78 24.51 19.57
N GLN A 80 -18.87 23.88 18.40
CA GLN A 80 -19.02 22.43 18.29
C GLN A 80 -17.72 21.68 18.61
N ILE A 81 -16.60 22.05 17.99
CA ILE A 81 -15.33 21.31 18.15
C ILE A 81 -14.67 21.54 19.50
N CYS A 82 -14.90 22.70 20.12
CA CYS A 82 -14.32 23.07 21.41
C CYS A 82 -15.13 22.53 22.60
N GLN A 83 -15.58 21.29 22.48
CA GLN A 83 -16.25 20.52 23.52
C GLN A 83 -15.37 19.33 23.91
N VAL A 84 -15.40 18.94 25.20
CA VAL A 84 -14.58 17.84 25.73
C VAL A 84 -14.78 16.53 24.95
N SER A 85 -16.02 16.21 24.58
CA SER A 85 -16.37 15.02 23.80
C SER A 85 -15.74 15.02 22.40
N GLU A 86 -15.85 16.14 21.68
CA GLU A 86 -15.30 16.29 20.32
C GLU A 86 -13.77 16.31 20.31
N ILE A 87 -13.15 16.99 21.29
CA ILE A 87 -11.69 16.93 21.48
C ILE A 87 -11.23 15.50 21.74
N THR A 88 -11.92 14.75 22.60
CA THR A 88 -11.59 13.35 22.88
C THR A 88 -11.66 12.49 21.62
N LYS A 89 -12.77 12.59 20.87
CA LYS A 89 -12.99 11.83 19.63
C LYS A 89 -11.95 12.19 18.56
N MET A 90 -11.72 13.48 18.33
CA MET A 90 -10.73 13.96 17.37
C MET A 90 -9.31 13.51 17.72
N THR A 91 -8.98 13.51 19.03
CA THR A 91 -7.69 13.04 19.52
C THR A 91 -7.53 11.55 19.25
N GLN A 92 -8.52 10.73 19.61
CA GLN A 92 -8.49 9.29 19.38
C GLN A 92 -8.30 8.95 17.90
N VAL A 93 -9.12 9.55 17.02
CA VAL A 93 -8.99 9.36 15.56
C VAL A 93 -7.61 9.77 15.05
N SER A 94 -7.04 10.84 15.60
CA SER A 94 -5.71 11.32 15.18
C SER A 94 -4.60 10.38 15.65
N VAL A 95 -4.71 9.81 16.86
CA VAL A 95 -3.77 8.80 17.38
C VAL A 95 -3.86 7.51 16.58
N ASP A 96 -5.07 7.05 16.25
CA ASP A 96 -5.30 5.86 15.43
C ASP A 96 -4.72 6.05 14.01
N ALA A 97 -4.76 7.28 13.48
CA ALA A 97 -4.12 7.67 12.23
C ALA A 97 -2.60 7.88 12.32
N GLY A 98 -2.00 7.77 13.52
CA GLY A 98 -0.56 7.93 13.75
C GLY A 98 -0.07 9.39 13.70
N LEU A 99 -0.95 10.37 13.88
CA LEU A 99 -0.58 11.78 13.94
C LEU A 99 0.15 12.12 15.25
N THR A 100 1.03 13.11 15.20
CA THR A 100 1.78 13.55 16.37
C THR A 100 0.91 14.38 17.32
N LYS A 101 1.31 14.51 18.58
CA LYS A 101 0.65 15.41 19.54
C LYS A 101 0.53 16.84 19.00
N ALA A 102 1.57 17.34 18.33
CA ALA A 102 1.58 18.67 17.74
C ALA A 102 0.52 18.83 16.63
N ASP A 103 0.30 17.78 15.82
CA ASP A 103 -0.76 17.77 14.80
C ASP A 103 -2.15 17.82 15.44
N VAL A 104 -2.36 17.12 16.56
CA VAL A 104 -3.62 17.16 17.30
C VAL A 104 -3.83 18.54 17.93
N GLU A 105 -2.79 19.11 18.56
CA GLU A 105 -2.81 20.46 19.12
C GLU A 105 -3.15 21.52 18.08
N LYS A 106 -2.61 21.38 16.86
CA LYS A 106 -2.93 22.29 15.75
C LYS A 106 -4.43 22.33 15.45
N LYS A 107 -5.11 21.18 15.43
CA LYS A 107 -6.57 21.11 15.20
C LYS A 107 -7.37 21.79 16.31
N MET A 108 -6.81 21.89 17.52
CA MET A 108 -7.41 22.65 18.62
C MET A 108 -7.17 24.15 18.55
N GLY A 109 -6.45 24.65 17.53
CA GLY A 109 -6.07 26.06 17.43
C GLY A 109 -7.26 27.03 17.49
N ALA A 110 -8.41 26.67 16.91
CA ALA A 110 -9.63 27.47 16.99
C ALA A 110 -10.16 27.66 18.42
N CYS A 111 -9.79 26.78 19.36
CA CYS A 111 -10.21 26.82 20.76
C CYS A 111 -9.27 27.64 21.65
N VAL A 112 -8.10 28.08 21.16
CA VAL A 112 -7.04 28.72 21.97
C VAL A 112 -7.52 29.97 22.71
N THR A 113 -8.45 30.71 22.12
CA THR A 113 -9.00 31.94 22.72
C THR A 113 -10.11 31.69 23.73
N MET A 114 -10.49 30.43 23.98
CA MET A 114 -11.55 30.10 24.95
C MET A 114 -10.99 30.05 26.36
N SER A 115 -11.78 30.51 27.34
CA SER A 115 -11.43 30.39 28.76
C SER A 115 -11.24 28.93 29.21
N SER A 116 -11.94 27.99 28.58
CA SER A 116 -11.84 26.55 28.83
C SER A 116 -10.66 25.86 28.12
N TYR A 117 -9.85 26.59 27.35
CA TYR A 117 -8.79 26.00 26.52
C TYR A 117 -7.81 25.14 27.31
N SER A 118 -7.40 25.57 28.51
CA SER A 118 -6.49 24.79 29.37
C SER A 118 -7.06 23.42 29.74
N SER A 119 -8.35 23.36 30.06
CA SER A 119 -9.07 22.12 30.37
C SER A 119 -9.20 21.22 29.14
N LEU A 120 -9.53 21.81 27.98
CA LEU A 120 -9.59 21.10 26.70
C LEU A 120 -8.22 20.53 26.33
N LYS A 121 -7.15 21.32 26.48
CA LYS A 121 -5.77 20.89 26.22
C LYS A 121 -5.38 19.72 27.13
N SER A 122 -5.65 19.80 28.43
CA SER A 122 -5.40 18.70 29.37
C SER A 122 -6.16 17.41 28.97
N THR A 123 -7.39 17.55 28.50
CA THR A 123 -8.21 16.43 28.00
C THR A 123 -7.58 15.78 26.77
N MET A 124 -7.13 16.61 25.80
CA MET A 124 -6.43 16.12 24.63
C MET A 124 -5.14 15.40 25.02
N GLU A 125 -4.31 15.98 25.89
CA GLU A 125 -3.05 15.37 26.29
C GLU A 125 -3.25 14.01 26.96
N ARG A 126 -4.24 13.90 27.85
CA ARG A 126 -4.59 12.65 28.52
C ARG A 126 -5.08 11.61 27.52
N THR A 127 -5.99 11.99 26.62
CA THR A 127 -6.53 11.11 25.58
C THR A 127 -5.43 10.65 24.62
N TYR A 128 -4.55 11.58 24.21
CA TYR A 128 -3.42 11.30 23.35
C TYR A 128 -2.50 10.28 23.99
N MET A 129 -2.09 10.50 25.24
CA MET A 129 -1.21 9.56 25.96
C MET A 129 -1.87 8.20 26.20
N ALA A 130 -3.17 8.17 26.49
CA ALA A 130 -3.91 6.92 26.65
C ALA A 130 -3.91 6.09 25.36
N GLY A 131 -4.17 6.72 24.21
CA GLY A 131 -4.14 6.05 22.91
C GLY A 131 -2.73 5.71 22.44
N PHE A 132 -1.77 6.62 22.62
CA PHE A 132 -0.37 6.44 22.21
C PHE A 132 0.31 5.29 22.95
N CYS A 133 0.05 5.17 24.27
CA CYS A 133 0.50 4.08 25.12
C CYS A 133 -0.56 2.97 25.28
N SER A 134 -1.29 2.64 24.21
CA SER A 134 -2.26 1.54 24.20
C SER A 134 -1.66 0.25 23.62
N THR A 135 -2.11 -0.90 24.13
CA THR A 135 -1.71 -2.22 23.60
C THR A 135 -2.19 -2.41 22.17
N THR A 136 -3.37 -1.88 21.80
CA THR A 136 -3.88 -1.92 20.42
C THR A 136 -2.94 -1.24 19.43
N ARG A 137 -2.38 -0.07 19.79
CA ARG A 137 -1.36 0.59 18.96
C ARG A 137 -0.06 -0.22 18.92
N ALA A 138 0.36 -0.81 20.04
CA ALA A 138 1.53 -1.68 20.09
C ALA A 138 1.39 -2.90 19.16
N GLU A 139 0.22 -3.55 19.13
CA GLU A 139 -0.08 -4.64 18.21
C GLU A 139 -0.03 -4.17 16.75
N SER A 140 -0.69 -3.06 16.43
CA SER A 140 -0.69 -2.48 15.07
C SER A 140 0.74 -2.20 14.58
N MET A 141 1.58 -1.61 15.43
CA MET A 141 2.98 -1.34 15.12
C MET A 141 3.80 -2.62 14.97
N GLY A 142 3.54 -3.64 15.80
CA GLY A 142 4.16 -4.96 15.67
C GLY A 142 3.84 -5.61 14.31
N TYR A 143 2.58 -5.54 13.87
CA TYR A 143 2.19 -6.01 12.53
C TYR A 143 2.90 -5.25 11.41
N LYS A 144 3.00 -3.92 11.51
CA LYS A 144 3.62 -3.06 10.50
C LYS A 144 5.13 -3.31 10.35
N HIS A 145 5.82 -3.60 11.45
CA HIS A 145 7.27 -3.78 11.46
C HIS A 145 7.73 -5.24 11.43
N GLY A 146 6.85 -6.22 11.20
CA GLY A 146 7.17 -7.65 11.16
C GLY A 146 8.30 -8.10 10.21
N SER A 147 8.87 -7.18 9.42
CA SER A 147 10.01 -7.40 8.52
C SER A 147 11.32 -6.72 8.95
N ASP A 148 11.35 -5.88 10.00
CA ASP A 148 12.49 -5.03 10.40
C ASP A 148 13.03 -5.34 11.82
N LEU A 149 14.23 -4.82 12.17
CA LEU A 149 14.88 -4.96 13.49
C LEU A 149 13.98 -4.52 14.67
N ALA A 150 13.26 -5.48 15.26
CA ALA A 150 12.15 -5.29 16.20
C ALA A 150 12.40 -4.35 17.40
N ASN A 151 13.59 -4.41 18.01
CA ASN A 151 13.83 -3.74 19.30
C ASN A 151 14.04 -2.22 19.18
N LYS A 152 14.77 -1.75 18.15
CA LYS A 152 14.96 -0.30 17.94
C LYS A 152 13.66 0.39 17.53
N ALA A 153 12.82 -0.30 16.76
CA ALA A 153 11.53 0.22 16.34
C ALA A 153 10.56 0.40 17.53
N PHE A 154 10.53 -0.54 18.48
CA PHE A 154 9.67 -0.42 19.66
C PHE A 154 10.01 0.82 20.50
N GLU A 155 11.27 0.98 20.89
CA GLU A 155 11.71 2.07 21.77
C GLU A 155 11.44 3.45 21.18
N GLN A 156 11.67 3.61 19.87
CA GLN A 156 11.39 4.86 19.17
C GLN A 156 9.89 5.19 19.09
N ASN A 157 9.03 4.17 18.99
CA ASN A 157 7.59 4.35 18.80
C ASN A 157 6.79 4.48 20.10
N PHE A 158 7.40 4.16 21.25
CA PHE A 158 6.76 4.17 22.57
C PHE A 158 7.59 4.91 23.63
N ALA A 159 8.55 5.75 23.23
CA ALA A 159 9.22 6.68 24.13
C ALA A 159 8.19 7.54 24.89
N GLY A 160 8.29 7.62 26.22
CA GLY A 160 7.29 8.27 27.08
C GLY A 160 6.15 7.37 27.58
N CYS A 161 6.21 6.06 27.29
CA CYS A 161 5.27 5.04 27.81
C CYS A 161 5.93 4.08 28.82
N GLU A 162 7.00 4.49 29.50
CA GLU A 162 7.85 3.62 30.32
C GLU A 162 7.06 2.90 31.42
N ALA A 163 6.07 3.57 32.01
CA ALA A 163 5.18 2.99 33.01
C ALA A 163 4.34 1.79 32.50
N LYS A 164 4.19 1.63 31.18
CA LYS A 164 3.43 0.55 30.53
C LYS A 164 4.29 -0.34 29.64
N TRP A 165 5.62 -0.21 29.71
CA TRP A 165 6.53 -0.85 28.75
C TRP A 165 6.31 -2.36 28.64
N SER A 166 6.18 -3.06 29.76
CA SER A 166 6.03 -4.52 29.78
C SER A 166 4.81 -5.01 28.99
N SER A 167 3.64 -4.42 29.19
CA SER A 167 2.40 -4.80 28.49
C SER A 167 2.44 -4.40 27.02
N LEU A 168 2.99 -3.21 26.71
CA LEU A 168 3.15 -2.74 25.33
C LEU A 168 4.13 -3.62 24.55
N LYS A 169 5.27 -3.97 25.13
CA LYS A 169 6.29 -4.81 24.48
C LYS A 169 5.77 -6.21 24.22
N SER A 170 5.06 -6.80 25.18
CA SER A 170 4.42 -8.11 24.99
C SER A 170 3.44 -8.10 23.82
N ALA A 171 2.55 -7.10 23.76
CA ALA A 171 1.57 -6.96 22.69
C ALA A 171 2.24 -6.73 21.31
N TYR A 172 3.26 -5.86 21.26
CA TYR A 172 4.07 -5.61 20.07
C TYR A 172 4.78 -6.87 19.59
N ASP A 173 5.48 -7.59 20.47
CA ASP A 173 6.28 -8.78 20.11
C ASP A 173 5.39 -9.93 19.63
N GLN A 174 4.22 -10.12 20.23
CA GLN A 174 3.25 -11.11 19.76
C GLN A 174 2.77 -10.81 18.34
N ALA A 175 2.41 -9.55 18.05
CA ALA A 175 1.98 -9.13 16.71
C ALA A 175 3.12 -9.20 15.70
N TYR A 176 4.32 -8.76 16.07
CA TYR A 176 5.54 -8.83 15.26
C TYR A 176 5.86 -10.28 14.86
N ASN A 177 5.86 -11.20 15.82
CA ASN A 177 6.16 -12.62 15.56
C ASN A 177 5.11 -13.26 14.64
N LYS A 178 3.83 -12.93 14.81
CA LYS A 178 2.75 -13.38 13.91
C LYS A 178 2.97 -12.85 12.49
N ALA A 179 3.24 -11.56 12.35
CA ALA A 179 3.49 -10.92 11.05
C ALA A 179 4.73 -11.48 10.36
N SER A 180 5.83 -11.63 11.10
CA SER A 180 7.09 -12.22 10.62
C SER A 180 6.91 -13.66 10.16
N THR A 181 6.19 -14.48 10.94
CA THR A 181 5.86 -15.87 10.56
C THR A 181 5.04 -15.91 9.29
N GLN A 182 4.03 -15.04 9.14
CA GLN A 182 3.21 -14.98 7.94
C GLN A 182 4.01 -14.49 6.73
N ALA A 183 4.87 -13.48 6.90
CA ALA A 183 5.75 -12.98 5.86
C ALA A 183 6.74 -14.08 5.40
N HIS A 184 7.26 -14.88 6.34
CA HIS A 184 8.10 -16.01 6.04
C HIS A 184 7.35 -17.10 5.26
N LYS A 185 6.12 -17.45 5.67
CA LYS A 185 5.25 -18.37 4.92
C LYS A 185 4.98 -17.88 3.50
N ASN A 186 4.66 -16.60 3.31
CA ASN A 186 4.44 -16.05 1.99
C ASN A 186 5.70 -16.10 1.12
N LYS A 187 6.88 -15.84 1.69
CA LYS A 187 8.17 -15.99 0.99
C LYS A 187 8.45 -17.45 0.62
N GLN A 188 8.16 -18.38 1.52
CA GLN A 188 8.24 -19.82 1.28
C GLN A 188 7.31 -20.22 0.12
N ASP A 189 6.05 -19.81 0.12
CA ASP A 189 5.09 -20.14 -0.93
C ASP A 189 5.53 -19.62 -2.30
N LEU A 190 6.09 -18.39 -2.35
CA LEU A 190 6.67 -17.83 -3.57
C LEU A 190 7.91 -18.60 -4.02
N PHE A 191 8.80 -18.94 -3.08
CA PHE A 191 9.99 -19.72 -3.37
C PHE A 191 9.63 -21.09 -3.93
N VAL A 192 8.76 -21.85 -3.25
CA VAL A 192 8.28 -23.18 -3.69
C VAL A 192 7.65 -23.13 -5.08
N LYS A 193 6.80 -22.13 -5.36
CA LYS A 193 6.24 -21.93 -6.70
C LYS A 193 7.31 -21.68 -7.76
N SER A 194 8.37 -20.93 -7.42
CA SER A 194 9.44 -20.58 -8.35
C SER A 194 10.48 -21.69 -8.56
N THR A 195 10.81 -22.46 -7.52
CA THR A 195 11.82 -23.52 -7.60
C THR A 195 11.23 -24.83 -8.10
N GLY A 196 9.94 -25.07 -7.91
CA GLY A 196 9.28 -26.30 -8.35
C GLY A 196 8.95 -26.36 -9.84
N THR A 197 9.09 -25.27 -10.62
CA THR A 197 8.74 -25.25 -12.04
C THR A 197 9.72 -24.40 -12.86
N SER A 198 10.26 -24.98 -13.93
CA SER A 198 11.08 -24.29 -14.93
C SER A 198 10.38 -24.33 -16.28
N THR A 199 10.29 -23.19 -16.95
CA THR A 199 9.79 -23.11 -18.33
C THR A 199 10.97 -22.96 -19.28
N PHE A 200 10.97 -23.70 -20.36
CA PHE A 200 11.99 -23.60 -21.41
C PHE A 200 11.35 -23.68 -22.79
N MET A 201 11.95 -22.95 -23.73
CA MET A 201 11.42 -22.83 -25.09
C MET A 201 12.03 -23.91 -25.97
N LEU A 202 11.16 -24.63 -26.67
CA LEU A 202 11.56 -25.56 -27.72
C LEU A 202 10.80 -25.23 -28.99
N ASP A 203 11.45 -24.78 -30.05
CA ASP A 203 10.84 -24.55 -31.38
C ASP A 203 9.38 -24.01 -31.30
N GLN A 204 9.17 -22.95 -30.49
CA GLN A 204 7.87 -22.29 -30.23
C GLN A 204 6.81 -23.04 -29.40
N LYS A 205 7.15 -24.14 -28.72
CA LYS A 205 6.19 -25.05 -28.04
C LYS A 205 6.04 -24.87 -26.52
N ASN A 206 6.68 -23.87 -25.90
CA ASN A 206 6.63 -23.54 -24.46
C ASN A 206 6.43 -24.75 -23.53
N LEU A 207 7.49 -25.52 -23.28
CA LEU A 207 7.43 -26.67 -22.37
C LEU A 207 7.70 -26.21 -20.92
N SER A 208 7.09 -26.91 -19.96
CA SER A 208 7.39 -26.71 -18.54
C SER A 208 7.84 -28.02 -17.91
N ALA A 209 8.92 -27.97 -17.13
CA ALA A 209 9.32 -29.04 -16.24
C ALA A 209 8.96 -28.66 -14.80
N SER A 210 8.41 -29.60 -14.04
CA SER A 210 8.31 -29.50 -12.58
C SER A 210 9.26 -30.49 -11.92
N CYS A 211 9.94 -30.06 -10.86
CA CYS A 211 10.83 -30.91 -10.08
C CYS A 211 10.23 -31.16 -8.70
N GLN A 212 10.17 -32.42 -8.29
CA GLN A 212 9.62 -32.85 -7.00
C GLN A 212 10.57 -33.83 -6.32
N ILE A 213 10.76 -33.65 -5.01
CA ILE A 213 11.37 -34.63 -4.11
C ILE A 213 10.21 -35.27 -3.36
N PRO A 214 9.92 -36.57 -3.56
CA PRO A 214 8.83 -37.23 -2.86
C PRO A 214 9.10 -37.31 -1.35
N ALA A 215 8.05 -37.55 -0.56
CA ALA A 215 8.14 -37.55 0.91
C ALA A 215 9.08 -38.64 1.48
N ASP A 216 9.31 -39.70 0.71
CA ASP A 216 10.27 -40.76 1.05
C ASP A 216 11.74 -40.35 0.83
N GLN A 217 11.97 -39.16 0.26
CA GLN A 217 13.28 -38.57 -0.06
C GLN A 217 14.22 -39.54 -0.81
N SER A 218 13.66 -40.47 -1.58
CA SER A 218 14.44 -41.52 -2.21
C SER A 218 15.12 -41.03 -3.49
N LEU A 219 14.44 -40.19 -4.27
CA LEU A 219 14.83 -39.80 -5.63
C LEU A 219 14.28 -38.42 -5.98
N VAL A 220 14.78 -37.86 -7.08
CA VAL A 220 14.24 -36.64 -7.69
C VAL A 220 13.37 -37.04 -8.86
N GLN A 221 12.13 -36.57 -8.90
CA GLN A 221 11.22 -36.76 -10.02
C GLN A 221 11.08 -35.46 -10.81
N VAL A 222 11.36 -35.53 -12.11
CA VAL A 222 11.18 -34.42 -13.04
C VAL A 222 10.04 -34.77 -13.95
N THR A 223 9.01 -33.94 -13.98
CA THR A 223 7.85 -34.11 -14.86
C THR A 223 7.86 -33.02 -15.91
N VAL A 224 7.91 -33.41 -17.17
CA VAL A 224 7.82 -32.50 -18.31
C VAL A 224 6.40 -32.55 -18.85
N ASN A 225 5.78 -31.38 -18.94
CA ASN A 225 4.44 -31.21 -19.49
C ASN A 225 4.53 -30.82 -20.97
N ASN A 226 3.87 -31.60 -21.82
CA ASN A 226 3.68 -31.30 -23.24
C ASN A 226 2.25 -30.80 -23.47
N PRO A 227 2.03 -29.48 -23.60
CA PRO A 227 0.70 -28.94 -23.90
C PRO A 227 0.25 -29.25 -25.35
N ASN A 228 1.14 -29.77 -26.20
CA ASN A 228 0.89 -29.93 -27.63
C ASN A 228 0.53 -31.38 -28.03
N PRO A 229 -0.23 -31.55 -29.12
CA PRO A 229 -0.64 -32.86 -29.63
C PRO A 229 0.44 -33.60 -30.43
N SER A 230 1.66 -33.05 -30.56
CA SER A 230 2.75 -33.70 -31.30
C SER A 230 3.68 -34.48 -30.36
N GLN A 231 4.09 -35.69 -30.78
CA GLN A 231 5.18 -36.39 -30.12
C GLN A 231 6.46 -35.57 -30.21
N THR A 232 7.18 -35.42 -29.10
CA THR A 232 8.39 -34.60 -29.02
C THR A 232 9.44 -35.33 -28.20
N LEU A 233 10.62 -35.57 -28.79
CA LEU A 233 11.77 -36.07 -28.04
C LEU A 233 12.51 -34.88 -27.43
N VAL A 234 12.55 -34.80 -26.10
CA VAL A 234 13.41 -33.85 -25.38
C VAL A 234 14.65 -34.60 -24.93
N GLN A 235 15.76 -34.40 -25.62
CA GLN A 235 17.04 -35.01 -25.30
C GLN A 235 18.09 -33.91 -25.17
N GLY A 236 18.86 -33.94 -24.09
CA GLY A 236 19.94 -32.98 -23.90
C GLY A 236 20.41 -32.88 -22.46
N GLN A 237 21.19 -31.82 -22.21
CA GLN A 237 21.73 -31.55 -20.89
C GLN A 237 20.67 -30.87 -20.00
N TRP A 238 20.56 -31.35 -18.78
CA TRP A 238 19.72 -30.81 -17.73
C TRP A 238 20.58 -30.35 -16.56
N ASN A 239 20.23 -29.21 -15.99
CA ASN A 239 20.83 -28.66 -14.79
C ASN A 239 19.83 -28.78 -13.64
N TYR A 240 20.27 -29.33 -12.52
CA TYR A 240 19.47 -29.57 -11.33
C TYR A 240 20.04 -28.76 -10.18
N GLN A 241 19.19 -27.98 -9.54
CA GLN A 241 19.57 -27.17 -8.38
C GLN A 241 18.80 -27.67 -7.18
N TYR A 242 19.50 -27.87 -6.07
CA TYR A 242 18.93 -28.39 -4.83
C TYR A 242 18.97 -27.34 -3.75
N PHE A 243 17.90 -27.27 -2.97
CA PHE A 243 17.77 -26.34 -1.87
C PHE A 243 17.36 -27.07 -0.60
N ASP A 244 17.85 -26.62 0.54
CA ASP A 244 17.44 -27.13 1.85
C ASP A 244 16.08 -26.57 2.30
N LYS A 245 15.63 -26.99 3.49
CA LYS A 245 14.37 -26.51 4.11
C LYS A 245 14.38 -25.01 4.42
N ASP A 246 15.55 -24.40 4.48
CA ASP A 246 15.78 -22.99 4.77
C ASP A 246 15.97 -22.18 3.46
N PHE A 247 15.69 -22.81 2.31
CA PHE A 247 15.75 -22.26 0.96
C PHE A 247 17.16 -21.90 0.48
N ALA A 248 18.20 -22.34 1.19
CA ALA A 248 19.57 -22.15 0.77
C ALA A 248 19.91 -23.17 -0.32
N LYS A 249 20.59 -22.72 -1.37
CA LYS A 249 21.10 -23.60 -2.43
C LYS A 249 22.23 -24.44 -1.84
N ILE A 250 22.10 -25.77 -1.90
CA ILE A 250 23.04 -26.71 -1.30
C ILE A 250 23.89 -27.46 -2.33
N ALA A 251 23.40 -27.65 -3.55
CA ALA A 251 24.13 -28.34 -4.60
C ALA A 251 23.62 -27.99 -6.01
N ASP A 252 24.50 -28.16 -6.99
CA ASP A 252 24.19 -28.25 -8.40
C ASP A 252 24.58 -29.62 -8.93
N ASP A 253 23.80 -30.13 -9.86
CA ASP A 253 24.10 -31.35 -10.60
C ASP A 253 23.72 -31.13 -12.08
N SER A 254 24.39 -31.83 -12.99
CA SER A 254 24.02 -31.81 -14.40
C SER A 254 24.02 -33.23 -14.96
N GLY A 255 23.10 -33.52 -15.87
CA GLY A 255 22.96 -34.84 -16.46
C GLY A 255 22.46 -34.77 -17.89
N VAL A 256 22.73 -35.81 -18.67
CA VAL A 256 22.12 -35.97 -19.98
C VAL A 256 20.94 -36.90 -19.81
N ASP A 257 19.74 -36.39 -20.05
CA ASP A 257 18.49 -37.13 -19.93
C ASP A 257 17.69 -36.99 -21.22
N ALA A 258 16.93 -38.04 -21.56
CA ALA A 258 16.06 -38.08 -22.73
C ALA A 258 14.64 -38.48 -22.31
N VAL A 259 13.65 -37.69 -22.71
CA VAL A 259 12.24 -37.98 -22.47
C VAL A 259 11.45 -37.89 -23.77
N LEU A 260 10.72 -38.97 -24.08
CA LEU A 260 9.82 -39.01 -25.23
C LEU A 260 8.42 -38.59 -24.77
N LEU A 261 8.03 -37.37 -25.12
CA LEU A 261 6.73 -36.80 -24.80
C LEU A 261 5.70 -37.28 -25.81
N SER A 262 4.71 -38.04 -25.36
CA SER A 262 3.51 -38.34 -26.15
C SER A 262 2.59 -37.12 -26.26
N PRO A 263 1.70 -37.07 -27.27
CA PRO A 263 0.67 -36.04 -27.40
C PRO A 263 -0.09 -35.79 -26.09
N GLN A 264 -0.19 -34.52 -25.66
CA GLN A 264 -1.00 -34.10 -24.50
C GLN A 264 -0.77 -34.93 -23.22
N SER A 265 0.50 -35.25 -22.94
CA SER A 265 0.84 -36.10 -21.80
C SER A 265 1.95 -35.50 -20.96
N ASN A 266 1.82 -35.70 -19.64
CA ASN A 266 2.91 -35.51 -18.71
C ASN A 266 3.79 -36.76 -18.74
N LYS A 267 5.11 -36.57 -18.91
CA LYS A 267 6.08 -37.66 -18.72
C LYS A 267 7.00 -37.30 -17.58
N SER A 268 7.18 -38.26 -16.69
CA SER A 268 8.16 -38.15 -15.61
C SER A 268 9.35 -39.03 -15.89
N PHE A 269 10.53 -38.55 -15.50
CA PHE A 269 11.73 -39.37 -15.35
C PHE A 269 12.34 -39.11 -13.98
N THR A 270 13.10 -40.07 -13.48
CA THR A 270 13.73 -40.01 -12.16
C THR A 270 15.23 -39.85 -12.32
N LYS A 271 15.81 -38.98 -11.49
CA LYS A 271 17.26 -38.83 -11.38
C LYS A 271 17.76 -39.44 -10.06
N MET A 272 18.83 -40.24 -10.15
CA MET A 272 19.33 -41.10 -9.06
C MET A 272 20.35 -40.44 -8.13
N THR A 273 20.31 -39.12 -7.92
CA THR A 273 21.18 -38.49 -6.91
C THR A 273 20.45 -37.37 -6.20
N LEU A 274 20.10 -37.60 -4.93
CA LEU A 274 19.55 -36.61 -4.02
C LEU A 274 20.63 -36.22 -3.01
N PRO A 275 21.12 -34.97 -3.01
CA PRO A 275 22.01 -34.49 -1.97
C PRO A 275 21.36 -34.61 -0.59
N ARG A 276 22.15 -34.93 0.45
CA ARG A 276 21.64 -34.95 1.83
C ARG A 276 21.02 -33.59 2.18
N ASN A 277 19.87 -33.62 2.85
CA ASN A 277 19.09 -32.45 3.30
C ASN A 277 18.39 -31.65 2.18
N ALA A 278 18.38 -32.13 0.93
CA ALA A 278 17.58 -31.51 -0.12
C ALA A 278 16.08 -31.60 0.21
N SER A 279 15.42 -30.44 0.25
CA SER A 279 13.97 -30.32 0.49
C SER A 279 13.23 -29.79 -0.74
N PHE A 280 13.91 -29.02 -1.59
CA PHE A 280 13.38 -28.53 -2.87
C PHE A 280 14.38 -28.81 -3.99
N CYS A 281 13.85 -28.92 -5.20
CA CYS A 281 14.67 -29.03 -6.40
C CYS A 281 14.11 -28.18 -7.52
N ARG A 282 14.99 -27.75 -8.42
CA ARG A 282 14.68 -27.10 -9.69
C ARG A 282 15.41 -27.83 -10.80
N ALA A 283 14.73 -28.08 -11.92
CA ALA A 283 15.32 -28.71 -13.09
C ALA A 283 15.22 -27.75 -14.28
N GLU A 284 16.33 -27.40 -14.91
CA GLU A 284 16.40 -26.54 -16.09
C GLU A 284 16.96 -27.33 -17.27
N PHE A 285 16.32 -27.24 -18.43
CA PHE A 285 16.86 -27.80 -19.65
C PHE A 285 17.88 -26.83 -20.25
N ALA A 286 19.12 -27.29 -20.37
CA ALA A 286 20.26 -26.52 -20.89
C ALA A 286 20.76 -27.04 -22.26
N GLY A 287 19.90 -27.78 -22.98
CA GLY A 287 20.22 -28.36 -24.29
C GLY A 287 19.45 -27.74 -25.45
N VAL A 288 19.73 -28.25 -26.65
CA VAL A 288 18.89 -28.06 -27.84
C VAL A 288 18.07 -29.34 -27.98
N ALA A 289 16.76 -29.29 -27.73
CA ALA A 289 15.96 -30.48 -27.97
C ALA A 289 15.60 -30.56 -29.45
N THR A 290 15.89 -31.69 -30.06
CA THR A 290 15.62 -31.91 -31.46
C THR A 290 14.17 -32.36 -31.61
N GLY A 291 13.33 -31.47 -32.13
CA GLY A 291 11.98 -31.78 -32.56
C GLY A 291 11.98 -32.68 -33.79
N SER A 292 12.42 -33.93 -33.64
CA SER A 292 12.21 -34.93 -34.67
C SER A 292 10.70 -35.23 -34.67
N ASN A 293 10.00 -34.84 -35.73
CA ASN A 293 8.73 -35.48 -36.08
C ASN A 293 9.08 -36.95 -36.35
N ILE A 294 9.10 -37.77 -35.30
CA ILE A 294 9.18 -39.22 -35.43
C ILE A 294 7.82 -39.61 -36.04
N LYS A 295 7.82 -39.81 -37.36
CA LYS A 295 6.68 -40.37 -38.09
C LYS A 295 6.50 -41.84 -37.74
#